data_AF-A0A2V8Q804-F1
#
_entry.id   AF-A0A2V8Q804-F1
#
_cell.length_a   1.000
_cell.length_b   1.000
_cell.length_c   1.000
_cell.angle_alpha   90.00
_cell.angle_beta   90.00
_cell.angle_gamma   90.00
#
_symmetry.space_group_name_H-M   'P 1'
#
loop_
_entity.id
_entity.type
_entity.pdbx_description
1 polymer ?
#
loop_
_entity_poly.entity_id
_entity_poly.type
_entity_poly.pdbx_seq_one_letter_code
_entity_poly.pdbx_strand_id
1 'polypeptide(L)'
;MMFRKLQTKHAGFTLVEIMIVVAIIALLAAIAVPGFLRARKRSQASKILNDLRLIDGAVDQYAIETARKSGDTVGVQDWTNYLKKDTRLYASGQDLFGDDYGGQAVDTLPTVPAGAYATLSDVADTGFWSPYSP
;
A
#
# COMPACT_ATOMS: atom_id res chain seq x y z
N MET A 1 2.87 40.67 -61.87
CA MET A 1 3.03 39.31 -61.31
C MET A 1 2.24 39.26 -60.00
N MET A 2 1.09 38.58 -59.97
CA MET A 2 0.16 38.59 -58.83
C MET A 2 0.44 37.40 -57.91
N PHE A 3 0.95 37.64 -56.71
CA PHE A 3 1.14 36.61 -55.67
C PHE A 3 -0.22 36.25 -55.04
N ARG A 4 -0.75 35.07 -55.37
CA ARG A 4 -1.94 34.50 -54.75
C ARG A 4 -1.58 33.91 -53.39
N LYS A 5 -1.94 34.60 -52.30
CA LYS A 5 -1.85 34.09 -50.93
C LYS A 5 -2.71 32.83 -50.80
N LEU A 6 -2.09 31.70 -50.47
CA LEU A 6 -2.80 30.51 -50.02
C LEU A 6 -3.29 30.77 -48.59
N GLN A 7 -4.59 31.02 -48.42
CA GLN A 7 -5.18 31.11 -47.09
C GLN A 7 -5.21 29.71 -46.46
N THR A 8 -4.30 29.44 -45.53
CA THR A 8 -4.36 28.31 -44.62
C THR A 8 -5.60 28.45 -43.75
N LYS A 9 -6.60 27.56 -43.94
CA LYS A 9 -7.76 27.49 -43.05
C LYS A 9 -7.28 26.98 -41.69
N HIS A 10 -7.23 27.85 -40.69
CA HIS A 10 -7.09 27.43 -39.31
C HIS A 10 -8.39 26.72 -38.90
N ALA A 11 -8.35 25.38 -38.82
CA ALA A 11 -9.43 24.60 -38.23
C ALA A 11 -9.35 24.77 -36.71
N GLY A 12 -10.31 25.51 -36.14
CA GLY A 12 -10.48 25.64 -34.69
C GLY A 12 -11.32 24.50 -34.13
N PHE A 13 -11.05 24.11 -32.89
CA PHE A 13 -11.86 23.16 -32.14
C PHE A 13 -13.23 23.77 -31.83
N THR A 14 -14.32 23.02 -32.03
CA THR A 14 -15.66 23.49 -31.69
C THR A 14 -15.99 23.24 -30.22
N LEU A 15 -16.87 24.06 -29.64
CA LEU A 15 -17.39 23.84 -28.28
C LEU A 15 -18.10 22.49 -28.16
N VAL A 16 -18.83 22.08 -29.20
CA VAL A 16 -19.56 20.80 -29.23
C VAL A 16 -18.61 19.61 -29.16
N GLU A 17 -17.48 19.67 -29.86
CA GLU A 17 -16.46 18.61 -29.79
C GLU A 17 -15.89 18.48 -28.37
N ILE A 18 -15.58 19.59 -27.69
CA ILE A 18 -15.11 19.55 -26.30
C ILE A 18 -16.19 18.98 -25.35
N MET A 19 -17.46 19.36 -25.55
CA MET A 19 -18.56 18.87 -24.70
C MET A 19 -18.71 17.35 -24.76
N ILE A 20 -18.69 16.77 -25.97
CA ILE A 20 -18.82 15.32 -26.14
C ILE A 20 -17.60 14.60 -25.55
N VAL A 21 -16.40 15.13 -25.76
CA VAL A 21 -15.17 14.54 -25.22
C VAL A 21 -15.19 14.51 -23.68
N VAL A 22 -15.55 15.62 -23.03
CA VAL A 22 -15.63 15.67 -21.56
C VAL A 22 -16.74 14.76 -21.04
N ALA A 23 -17.87 14.64 -21.75
CA ALA A 23 -18.95 13.74 -21.36
C ALA A 23 -18.52 12.27 -21.37
N ILE A 24 -17.78 11.83 -22.40
CA ILE A 24 -17.26 10.47 -22.49
C ILE A 24 -16.19 10.22 -21.41
N ILE A 25 -15.27 11.16 -21.20
CA ILE A 25 -14.25 11.04 -20.14
C ILE A 25 -14.90 10.93 -18.76
N ALA A 26 -15.93 11.73 -18.47
CA ALA A 26 -16.66 11.68 -17.21
C ALA A 26 -17.34 10.32 -16.99
N LEU A 27 -17.96 9.76 -18.03
CA LEU A 27 -18.57 8.43 -17.97
C LEU A 27 -17.53 7.33 -17.67
N LEU A 28 -16.40 7.35 -18.37
CA LEU A 28 -15.32 6.38 -18.15
C LEU A 28 -14.73 6.52 -16.73
N ALA A 29 -14.49 7.75 -16.28
CA ALA A 29 -13.96 8.01 -14.94
C ALA A 29 -14.92 7.51 -13.84
N ALA A 30 -16.23 7.70 -14.01
CA ALA A 30 -17.24 7.25 -13.04
C ALA A 30 -17.18 5.75 -12.76
N ILE A 31 -16.87 4.93 -13.77
CA ILE A 31 -16.75 3.47 -13.63
C ILE A 31 -15.33 3.07 -13.19
N ALA A 32 -14.30 3.72 -13.73
CA ALA A 32 -12.90 3.35 -13.50
C ALA A 32 -12.39 3.71 -12.10
N VAL A 33 -12.72 4.89 -11.59
CA VAL A 33 -12.21 5.41 -10.30
C VAL A 33 -12.52 4.49 -9.11
N PRO A 34 -13.77 4.04 -8.86
CA PRO A 34 -14.04 3.18 -7.70
C PRO A 34 -13.29 1.85 -7.77
N GLY A 35 -13.19 1.24 -8.95
CA GLY A 35 -12.41 0.02 -9.16
C GLY A 35 -10.92 0.21 -8.87
N PHE A 36 -10.35 1.32 -9.35
CA PHE A 36 -8.96 1.68 -9.10
C PHE A 36 -8.67 1.91 -7.61
N LEU A 37 -9.55 2.61 -6.90
CA LEU A 37 -9.41 2.84 -5.46
C LEU A 37 -9.42 1.52 -4.67
N ARG A 38 -10.33 0.59 -5.02
CA ARG A 38 -10.40 -0.73 -4.39
C ARG A 38 -9.15 -1.56 -4.65
N ALA A 39 -8.66 -1.56 -5.89
CA ALA A 39 -7.41 -2.25 -6.25
C ALA A 39 -6.20 -1.68 -5.49
N ARG A 40 -6.12 -0.35 -5.36
CA ARG A 40 -5.09 0.31 -4.56
C ARG A 40 -5.13 -0.14 -3.11
N LYS A 41 -6.30 -0.11 -2.45
CA LYS A 41 -6.45 -0.59 -1.07
C LYS A 41 -6.03 -2.06 -0.93
N ARG A 42 -6.40 -2.92 -1.88
CA ARG A 42 -5.99 -4.34 -1.85
C ARG A 42 -4.46 -4.50 -1.95
N SER A 43 -3.79 -3.69 -2.78
CA SER A 43 -2.33 -3.64 -2.85
C SER A 43 -1.70 -3.17 -1.54
N GLN A 44 -2.30 -2.19 -0.86
CA GLN A 44 -1.87 -1.76 0.48
C GLN A 44 -2.00 -2.88 1.50
N ALA A 45 -3.11 -3.64 1.48
CA ALA A 45 -3.29 -4.81 2.35
C ALA A 45 -2.21 -5.87 2.10
N SER A 46 -1.89 -6.17 0.85
CA SER A 46 -0.79 -7.10 0.49
C SER A 46 0.58 -6.60 0.95
N LYS A 47 0.81 -5.29 0.96
CA LYS A 47 2.05 -4.73 1.51
C LYS A 47 2.16 -4.99 3.02
N ILE A 48 1.10 -4.71 3.78
CA ILE A 48 1.07 -4.93 5.24
C ILE A 48 1.23 -6.41 5.57
N LEU A 49 0.61 -7.29 4.80
CA LEU A 49 0.80 -8.74 4.94
C LEU A 49 2.26 -9.17 4.70
N ASN A 50 2.95 -8.53 3.75
CA ASN A 50 4.38 -8.76 3.54
C ASN A 50 5.21 -8.22 4.70
N ASP A 51 4.91 -7.01 5.17
CA ASP A 51 5.56 -6.41 6.33
C ASP A 51 5.47 -7.36 7.56
N LEU A 52 4.31 -7.97 7.82
CA LEU A 52 4.13 -8.97 8.90
C LEU A 52 5.03 -10.22 8.73
N ARG A 53 5.15 -10.75 7.51
CA ARG A 53 6.06 -11.88 7.22
C ARG A 53 7.54 -11.52 7.40
N LEU A 54 7.90 -10.28 7.07
CA LEU A 54 9.26 -9.79 7.28
C LEU A 54 9.57 -9.62 8.77
N ILE A 55 8.59 -9.17 9.56
CA ILE A 55 8.71 -9.07 11.02
C ILE A 55 8.90 -10.47 11.63
N ASP A 56 8.08 -11.44 11.24
CA ASP A 56 8.13 -12.84 11.70
C ASP A 56 9.56 -13.41 11.53
N GLY A 57 10.11 -13.33 10.31
CA GLY A 57 11.47 -13.79 10.05
C GLY A 57 12.56 -12.97 10.74
N ALA A 58 12.36 -11.68 10.95
CA ALA A 58 13.29 -10.81 11.67
C ALA A 58 13.35 -11.14 13.18
N VAL A 59 12.19 -11.44 13.78
CA VAL A 59 12.07 -11.89 15.18
C VAL A 59 12.75 -13.24 15.36
N ASP A 60 12.51 -14.20 14.46
CA ASP A 60 13.16 -15.50 14.48
C ASP A 60 14.68 -15.38 14.39
N GLN A 61 15.18 -14.54 13.49
CA GLN A 61 16.61 -14.32 13.35
C GLN A 61 17.23 -13.70 14.61
N TYR A 62 16.59 -12.68 15.19
CA TYR A 62 17.03 -12.09 16.44
C TYR A 62 17.06 -13.12 17.58
N ALA A 63 16.03 -13.97 17.68
CA ALA A 63 15.91 -14.98 18.72
C ALA A 63 17.04 -16.02 18.64
N ILE A 64 17.37 -16.46 17.43
CA ILE A 64 18.48 -17.40 17.16
C ILE A 64 19.82 -16.78 17.58
N GLU A 65 20.08 -15.52 17.20
CA GLU A 65 21.36 -14.86 17.49
C GLU A 65 21.56 -14.52 18.97
N THR A 66 20.48 -14.18 19.68
CA THR A 66 20.53 -13.76 21.09
C THR A 66 20.14 -14.86 22.08
N ALA A 67 19.94 -16.09 21.59
CA ALA A 67 19.52 -17.25 22.37
C ALA A 67 18.28 -16.98 23.25
N ARG A 68 17.31 -16.22 22.71
CA ARG A 68 16.03 -15.93 23.35
C ARG A 68 15.16 -17.17 23.37
N LYS A 69 14.29 -17.23 24.37
CA LYS A 69 13.34 -18.33 24.51
C LYS A 69 11.97 -17.91 23.99
N SER A 70 11.16 -18.90 23.68
CA SER A 70 9.74 -18.74 23.36
C SER A 70 9.04 -17.83 24.38
N GLY A 71 8.32 -16.81 23.89
CA GLY A 71 7.63 -15.83 24.72
C GLY A 71 8.48 -14.65 25.21
N ASP A 72 9.79 -14.62 24.97
CA ASP A 72 10.60 -13.43 25.26
C ASP A 72 10.17 -12.27 24.35
N THR A 73 10.07 -11.06 24.92
CA THR A 73 9.72 -9.87 24.16
C THR A 73 10.91 -9.36 23.34
N VAL A 74 10.69 -9.11 22.06
CA VAL A 74 11.63 -8.50 21.12
C VAL A 74 11.20 -7.05 20.86
N GLY A 75 12.07 -6.09 21.22
CA GLY A 75 11.78 -4.68 21.06
C GLY A 75 11.75 -4.26 19.58
N VAL A 76 11.08 -3.13 19.30
CA VAL A 76 11.00 -2.59 17.93
C VAL A 76 12.37 -2.39 17.30
N GLN A 77 13.31 -1.81 18.05
CA GLN A 77 14.67 -1.58 17.57
C GLN A 77 15.44 -2.88 17.31
N ASP A 78 15.14 -3.95 18.05
CA ASP A 78 15.84 -5.23 17.94
C ASP A 78 15.50 -5.92 16.63
N TRP A 79 14.20 -6.16 16.36
CA TRP A 79 13.78 -6.84 15.13
C TRP A 79 13.96 -5.96 13.89
N THR A 80 13.84 -4.63 14.01
CA THR A 80 14.03 -3.72 12.86
C THR A 80 15.46 -3.76 12.33
N ASN A 81 16.47 -4.06 13.15
CA ASN A 81 17.87 -4.16 12.71
C ASN A 81 18.12 -5.29 11.69
N TYR A 82 17.24 -6.30 11.65
CA TYR A 82 17.31 -7.42 10.72
C TYR A 82 16.61 -7.13 9.39
N LEU A 83 16.01 -5.95 9.26
CA LEU A 83 15.35 -5.53 8.03
C LEU A 83 16.29 -4.75 7.12
N LYS A 84 15.95 -4.72 5.83
CA LYS A 84 16.69 -3.94 4.84
C LYS A 84 16.66 -2.46 5.22
N LYS A 85 17.85 -1.87 5.31
CA LYS A 85 18.06 -0.43 5.46
C LYS A 85 17.33 0.33 4.32
N ASP A 86 16.84 1.52 4.63
CA ASP A 86 16.01 2.38 3.75
C ASP A 86 14.54 1.97 3.59
N THR A 87 14.09 0.91 4.27
CA THR A 87 12.64 0.63 4.36
C THR A 87 12.00 1.48 5.46
N ARG A 88 10.73 1.87 5.25
CA ARG A 88 9.94 2.53 6.31
C ARG A 88 9.85 1.66 7.57
N LEU A 89 9.74 0.35 7.37
CA LEU A 89 9.66 -0.63 8.45
C LEU A 89 10.94 -0.63 9.30
N TYR A 90 12.12 -0.58 8.67
CA TYR A 90 13.41 -0.41 9.35
C TYR A 90 13.47 0.91 10.16
N ALA A 91 13.00 2.02 9.57
CA ALA A 91 13.18 3.34 10.15
C ALA A 91 12.27 3.62 11.36
N SER A 92 11.03 3.14 11.34
CA SER A 92 10.02 3.48 12.35
C SER A 92 9.28 2.30 12.95
N GLY A 93 9.40 1.09 12.40
CA GLY A 93 8.59 -0.06 12.85
C GLY A 93 7.08 0.13 12.65
N GLN A 94 6.71 0.99 11.69
CA GLN A 94 5.32 1.33 11.38
C GLN A 94 4.89 0.81 10.03
N ASP A 95 3.60 0.59 9.91
CA ASP A 95 2.94 0.20 8.68
C ASP A 95 2.81 1.37 7.67
N LEU A 96 2.10 1.14 6.55
CA LEU A 96 1.86 2.17 5.53
C LEU A 96 1.00 3.35 6.02
N PHE A 97 0.15 3.16 7.03
CA PHE A 97 -0.78 4.16 7.53
C PHE A 97 -0.27 4.94 8.76
N GLY A 98 0.84 4.51 9.37
CA GLY A 98 1.36 5.14 10.58
C GLY A 98 1.11 4.34 11.86
N ASP A 99 0.46 3.19 11.75
CA ASP A 99 0.20 2.31 12.88
C ASP A 99 1.48 1.55 13.27
N ASP A 100 1.77 1.52 14.56
CA ASP A 100 2.94 0.82 15.11
C ASP A 100 2.67 -0.69 15.14
N TYR A 101 3.63 -1.49 14.67
CA TYR A 101 3.60 -2.95 14.88
C TYR A 101 3.96 -3.35 16.31
N GLY A 102 4.68 -2.48 17.04
CA GLY A 102 5.06 -2.72 18.43
C GLY A 102 6.12 -3.80 18.62
N GLY A 103 6.39 -4.09 19.89
CA GLY A 103 7.24 -5.21 20.27
C GLY A 103 6.57 -6.54 19.95
N GLN A 104 7.37 -7.51 19.52
CA GLN A 104 6.91 -8.86 19.20
C GLN A 104 7.33 -9.82 20.31
N ALA A 105 6.87 -11.07 20.28
CA ALA A 105 7.42 -12.12 21.13
C ALA A 105 7.89 -13.31 20.28
N VAL A 106 8.94 -13.97 20.74
CA VAL A 106 9.53 -15.14 20.07
C VAL A 106 8.51 -16.28 20.01
N ASP A 107 8.42 -16.95 18.85
CA ASP A 107 7.44 -17.99 18.52
C ASP A 107 5.97 -17.55 18.60
N THR A 108 5.71 -16.24 18.61
CA THR A 108 4.36 -15.69 18.50
C THR A 108 4.21 -14.96 17.18
N LEU A 109 3.16 -15.28 16.43
CA LEU A 109 2.90 -14.65 15.15
C LEU A 109 2.61 -13.16 15.36
N PRO A 110 3.21 -12.26 14.57
CA PRO A 110 2.88 -10.84 14.60
C PRO A 110 1.42 -10.64 14.15
N THR A 111 0.72 -9.67 14.73
CA THR A 111 -0.67 -9.37 14.36
C THR A 111 -0.75 -8.09 13.55
N VAL A 112 -1.73 -8.03 12.64
CA VAL A 112 -2.01 -6.80 11.91
C VAL A 112 -2.47 -5.69 12.87
N PRO A 113 -1.92 -4.47 12.78
CA PRO A 113 -2.36 -3.36 13.62
C PRO A 113 -3.87 -3.08 13.46
N ALA A 114 -4.55 -2.78 14.57
CA ALA A 114 -6.00 -2.59 14.57
C ALA A 114 -6.47 -1.44 13.66
N GLY A 115 -5.67 -0.36 13.53
CA GLY A 115 -5.95 0.75 12.63
C GLY A 115 -5.92 0.32 11.15
N ALA A 116 -4.85 -0.35 10.75
CA ALA A 116 -4.69 -0.94 9.42
C ALA A 116 -5.82 -1.92 9.07
N TYR A 117 -6.19 -2.79 10.02
CA TYR A 117 -7.30 -3.73 9.83
C TYR A 117 -8.63 -2.99 9.61
N ALA A 118 -8.94 -1.99 10.45
CA ALA A 118 -10.17 -1.22 10.32
C ALA A 118 -10.26 -0.48 8.96
N THR A 119 -9.15 0.12 8.52
CA THR A 119 -9.10 0.92 7.28
C THR A 119 -9.21 0.07 6.00
N LEU A 120 -8.78 -1.20 6.07
CA LEU A 120 -8.74 -2.13 4.93
C LEU A 120 -9.81 -3.23 4.97
N SER A 121 -10.66 -3.25 6.00
CA SER A 121 -11.71 -4.26 6.20
C SER A 121 -12.69 -4.37 5.02
N ASP A 122 -12.82 -3.33 4.19
CA ASP A 122 -13.67 -3.32 2.99
C ASP A 122 -13.09 -4.13 1.81
N VAL A 123 -11.78 -4.38 1.81
CA VAL A 123 -11.08 -5.10 0.73
C VAL A 123 -10.28 -6.31 1.21
N ALA A 124 -10.10 -6.47 2.52
CA ALA A 124 -9.32 -7.53 3.15
C ALA A 124 -10.08 -8.06 4.37
N ASP A 125 -10.66 -9.24 4.19
CA ASP A 125 -11.40 -9.97 5.20
C ASP A 125 -10.49 -10.75 6.14
N THR A 126 -11.06 -11.37 7.17
CA THR A 126 -10.31 -12.20 8.15
C THR A 126 -9.54 -13.33 7.49
N GLY A 127 -10.07 -13.91 6.41
CA GLY A 127 -9.40 -14.96 5.64
C GLY A 127 -8.11 -14.48 4.98
N PHE A 128 -8.09 -13.24 4.50
CA PHE A 128 -6.89 -12.65 3.91
C PHE A 128 -5.76 -12.45 4.93
N TRP A 129 -6.09 -12.08 6.16
CA TRP A 129 -5.10 -11.79 7.19
C TRP A 129 -4.54 -13.03 7.87
N SER A 130 -5.18 -14.19 7.74
CA SER A 130 -4.71 -15.44 8.34
C SER A 130 -3.28 -15.81 7.87
N PRO A 131 -2.37 -16.20 8.78
CA PRO A 131 -2.56 -16.44 10.22
C PRO A 131 -2.39 -15.20 11.12
N TYR A 132 -2.04 -14.04 10.54
CA TYR A 132 -1.74 -12.77 11.22
C TYR A 132 -2.99 -11.91 11.53
N SER A 133 -4.09 -12.56 11.91
CA SER A 133 -5.33 -11.88 12.31
C SER A 133 -5.06 -10.90 13.48
N PRO A 134 -5.81 -9.79 13.59
CA PRO A 134 -5.83 -9.01 14.83
C PRO A 134 -6.27 -9.84 16.02
#